data_AF-A0A5P0ZN41-F1
#
_entry.id   AF-A0A5P0ZN41-F1
#
_cell.length_a   1.000
_cell.length_b   1.000
_cell.length_c   1.000
_cell.angle_alpha   90.00
_cell.angle_beta   90.00
_cell.angle_gamma   90.00
#
_symmetry.space_group_name_H-M   'P 1'
#
loop_
_entity.id
_entity.type
_entity.pdbx_description
1 polymer ?
#
loop_
_entity_poly.entity_id
_entity_poly.type
_entity_poly.pdbx_seq_one_letter_code
_entity_poly.pdbx_strand_id
1 'polypeptide(L)'
;MADEVKIEDSILKDFKTLKHIKNDEMDDIFKIYINQAMQEVELYIGRDTLPDVLKGIITQMAEAKFTKAGSEGTKSSSEEGLSYSYNSNDIEQFYPQLNRYLDNLKGSDNRGRIVTFD
;
A
#
# COMPACT_ATOMS: atom_id res chain seq x y z
N MET A 1 17.69 -21.78 8.58
CA MET A 1 17.12 -20.80 7.64
C MET A 1 16.58 -19.67 8.47
N ALA A 2 17.05 -18.44 8.25
CA ALA A 2 16.35 -17.28 8.78
C ALA A 2 15.02 -17.20 8.04
N ASP A 3 13.91 -17.35 8.75
CA ASP A 3 12.59 -17.01 8.25
C ASP A 3 12.68 -15.55 7.80
N GLU A 4 12.73 -15.33 6.48
CA GLU A 4 12.43 -14.03 5.91
C GLU A 4 11.00 -13.72 6.35
N VAL A 5 10.88 -12.94 7.43
CA VAL A 5 9.59 -12.44 7.89
C VAL A 5 9.04 -11.63 6.74
N LYS A 6 8.11 -12.24 6.00
CA LYS A 6 7.45 -11.58 4.88
C LYS A 6 6.87 -10.27 5.39
N ILE A 7 7.13 -9.18 4.68
CA ILE A 7 6.61 -7.85 4.99
C ILE A 7 5.09 -7.91 5.26
N GLU A 8 4.39 -8.77 4.52
CA GLU A 8 2.99 -9.16 4.67
C GLU A 8 2.60 -9.49 6.13
N ASP A 9 3.35 -10.36 6.81
CA ASP A 9 3.04 -10.86 8.16
C ASP A 9 3.25 -9.76 9.21
N SER A 10 4.28 -8.94 8.98
CA SER A 10 4.57 -7.78 9.81
C SER A 10 3.47 -6.71 9.69
N ILE A 11 2.93 -6.50 8.48
CA ILE A 11 1.79 -5.60 8.24
C ILE A 11 0.53 -6.16 8.89
N LEU A 12 0.27 -7.45 8.72
CA LEU A 12 -0.88 -8.13 9.30
C LEU A 12 -0.92 -7.99 10.83
N LYS A 13 0.23 -8.17 11.49
CA LYS A 13 0.34 -8.00 12.94
C LYS A 13 0.04 -6.57 13.39
N ASP A 14 0.60 -5.57 12.71
CA ASP A 14 0.33 -4.17 13.01
C ASP A 14 -1.15 -3.83 12.81
N PHE A 15 -1.74 -4.35 11.73
CA PHE A 15 -3.14 -4.18 11.40
C PHE A 15 -4.09 -4.73 12.46
N LYS A 16 -3.88 -5.98 12.88
CA LYS A 16 -4.66 -6.61 13.97
C LYS A 16 -4.55 -5.82 15.26
N THR A 17 -3.34 -5.35 15.57
CA THR A 17 -3.07 -4.55 16.76
C THR A 17 -3.85 -3.23 16.72
N LEU A 18 -3.84 -2.53 15.57
CA LEU A 18 -4.57 -1.29 15.33
C LEU A 18 -6.09 -1.45 15.46
N LYS A 19 -6.65 -2.56 14.95
CA LYS A 19 -8.10 -2.82 14.98
C LYS A 19 -8.58 -3.56 16.23
N HIS A 20 -7.69 -3.84 17.19
CA HIS A 20 -7.98 -4.63 18.39
C HIS A 20 -8.60 -6.02 18.08
N ILE A 21 -8.24 -6.59 16.93
CA ILE A 21 -8.72 -7.90 16.49
C ILE A 21 -7.86 -8.97 17.13
N LYS A 22 -8.50 -9.86 17.89
CA LYS A 22 -7.82 -10.93 18.66
C LYS A 22 -7.98 -12.31 18.04
N ASN A 23 -8.88 -12.46 17.07
CA ASN A 23 -9.13 -13.71 16.35
C ASN A 23 -8.44 -13.70 14.99
N ASP A 24 -8.12 -14.90 14.51
CA ASP A 24 -7.46 -15.11 13.21
C ASP A 24 -8.45 -15.46 12.09
N GLU A 25 -9.76 -15.35 12.35
CA GLU A 25 -10.81 -15.75 11.39
C GLU A 25 -10.83 -14.91 10.11
N MET A 26 -10.28 -13.70 10.16
CA MET A 26 -10.21 -12.77 9.02
C MET A 26 -8.80 -12.65 8.45
N ASP A 27 -7.85 -13.48 8.88
CA ASP A 27 -6.46 -13.40 8.43
C ASP A 27 -6.31 -13.52 6.92
N ASP A 28 -6.99 -14.48 6.32
CA ASP A 28 -6.95 -14.69 4.88
C ASP A 28 -7.50 -13.47 4.13
N ILE A 29 -8.56 -12.87 4.67
CA ILE A 29 -9.18 -11.65 4.13
C ILE A 29 -8.21 -10.46 4.26
N PHE A 30 -7.58 -10.30 5.42
CA PHE A 30 -6.59 -9.23 5.63
C PHE A 30 -5.38 -9.38 4.72
N LYS A 31 -4.87 -10.60 4.55
CA LYS A 31 -3.78 -10.89 3.63
C LYS A 31 -4.14 -10.51 2.19
N ILE A 32 -5.39 -10.74 1.76
CA ILE A 32 -5.86 -10.29 0.44
C ILE A 32 -5.79 -8.77 0.31
N TYR A 33 -6.29 -8.01 1.29
CA TYR A 33 -6.25 -6.54 1.25
C TYR A 33 -4.82 -5.98 1.31
N ILE A 34 -3.95 -6.60 2.10
CA ILE A 34 -2.54 -6.24 2.19
C ILE A 34 -1.86 -6.49 0.83
N ASN A 35 -2.08 -7.65 0.21
CA ASN A 35 -1.53 -7.96 -1.11
C ASN A 35 -2.02 -6.99 -2.19
N GLN A 36 -3.31 -6.62 -2.18
CA GLN A 36 -3.84 -5.63 -3.11
C GLN A 36 -3.20 -4.25 -2.91
N ALA A 37 -2.99 -3.83 -1.66
CA ALA A 37 -2.30 -2.58 -1.36
C ALA A 37 -0.83 -2.62 -1.81
N MET A 38 -0.13 -3.75 -1.59
CA MET A 38 1.23 -3.95 -2.07
C MET A 38 1.31 -3.86 -3.59
N GLN A 39 0.46 -4.60 -4.31
CA GLN A 39 0.42 -4.59 -5.78
C GLN A 39 0.17 -3.19 -6.36
N GLU A 40 -0.70 -2.39 -5.74
CA GLU A 40 -0.96 -1.03 -6.19
C GLU A 40 0.25 -0.10 -5.96
N VAL A 41 0.95 -0.26 -4.85
CA VAL A 41 2.19 0.48 -4.57
C VAL A 41 3.33 0.03 -5.47
N GLU A 42 3.46 -1.28 -5.73
CA GLU A 42 4.43 -1.88 -6.66
C GLU A 42 4.21 -1.37 -8.08
N LEU A 43 2.96 -1.34 -8.53
CA LEU A 43 2.56 -0.82 -9.82
C LEU A 43 2.89 0.68 -9.93
N TYR A 44 2.64 1.46 -8.87
CA TYR A 44 2.92 2.89 -8.86
C TYR A 44 4.42 3.21 -8.89
N ILE A 45 5.21 2.48 -8.12
CA ILE A 45 6.67 2.69 -8.02
C ILE A 45 7.40 2.03 -9.20
N GLY A 46 6.78 1.05 -9.85
CA GLY A 46 7.38 0.24 -10.91
C GLY A 46 8.43 -0.73 -10.39
N ARG A 47 8.22 -1.31 -9.20
CA ARG A 47 9.15 -2.27 -8.57
C ARG A 47 8.38 -3.38 -7.86
N ASP A 48 8.92 -4.60 -7.96
CA ASP A 48 8.40 -5.80 -7.29
C ASP A 48 8.80 -5.90 -5.81
N THR A 49 9.85 -5.19 -5.40
CA THR A 49 10.37 -5.26 -4.02
C THR A 49 10.10 -3.96 -3.27
N LEU A 50 9.15 -4.00 -2.33
CA LEU A 50 8.80 -2.86 -1.47
C LEU A 50 9.74 -2.80 -0.26
N PRO A 51 10.41 -1.67 0.01
CA PRO A 51 11.18 -1.50 1.24
C PRO A 51 10.28 -1.29 2.47
N ASP A 52 10.82 -1.61 3.66
CA ASP A 52 10.14 -1.48 4.95
C ASP A 52 9.64 -0.05 5.24
N VAL A 53 10.28 0.97 4.68
CA VAL A 53 9.83 2.37 4.81
C VAL A 53 8.44 2.62 4.22
N LEU A 54 7.97 1.79 3.29
CA LEU A 54 6.62 1.87 2.72
C LEU A 54 5.60 1.06 3.51
N LYS A 55 6.04 0.22 4.46
CA LYS A 55 5.18 -0.64 5.27
C LYS A 55 4.03 0.15 5.90
N GLY A 56 4.33 1.31 6.50
CA GLY A 56 3.31 2.17 7.11
C GLY A 56 2.25 2.68 6.12
N ILE A 57 2.64 2.98 4.88
CA ILE A 57 1.71 3.40 3.82
C ILE A 57 0.82 2.22 3.42
N ILE A 58 1.43 1.05 3.21
CA ILE A 58 0.71 -0.17 2.82
C ILE A 58 -0.29 -0.58 3.92
N THR A 59 0.09 -0.50 5.20
CA THR A 59 -0.82 -0.77 6.33
C THR A 59 -2.04 0.15 6.32
N GLN A 60 -1.83 1.46 6.15
CA GLN A 60 -2.94 2.44 6.08
C GLN A 60 -3.83 2.21 4.86
N MET A 61 -3.23 1.85 3.73
CA MET A 61 -3.95 1.57 2.50
C MET A 61 -4.80 0.29 2.62
N ALA A 62 -4.26 -0.77 3.21
CA ALA A 62 -5.01 -1.99 3.53
C ALA A 62 -6.19 -1.69 4.48
N GLU A 63 -6.01 -0.77 5.43
CA GLU A 63 -7.07 -0.31 6.33
C GLU A 63 -8.20 0.42 5.63
N ALA A 64 -7.86 1.34 4.74
CA ALA A 64 -8.84 2.05 3.95
C ALA A 64 -9.66 1.07 3.10
N LYS A 65 -9.00 0.09 2.44
CA LYS A 65 -9.67 -0.95 1.64
C LYS A 65 -10.61 -1.81 2.47
N PHE A 66 -10.16 -2.30 3.64
CA PHE A 66 -11.00 -3.11 4.52
C PHE A 66 -12.22 -2.32 5.03
N THR A 67 -12.02 -1.07 5.45
CA THR A 67 -13.08 -0.19 5.95
C THR A 67 -14.12 0.11 4.86
N LYS A 68 -13.65 0.33 3.63
CA LYS A 68 -14.49 0.59 2.46
C LYS A 68 -15.31 -0.63 2.07
N ALA A 69 -14.69 -1.81 1.99
CA ALA A 69 -15.40 -3.05 1.68
C ALA A 69 -16.47 -3.39 2.73
N GLY A 70 -16.19 -3.15 4.02
CA GLY A 70 -17.19 -3.27 5.09
C GLY A 70 -18.34 -2.27 4.99
N SER A 71 -18.09 -1.09 4.40
CA SER A 71 -19.09 -0.04 4.19
C SER A 71 -19.89 -0.19 2.89
N GLU A 72 -19.34 -0.86 1.87
CA GLU A 72 -20.03 -1.16 0.60
C GLU A 72 -21.20 -2.13 0.77
N GLY A 73 -21.12 -3.05 1.75
CA GLY A 73 -22.24 -3.91 2.15
C GLY A 73 -23.48 -3.14 2.63
N THR A 74 -23.30 -1.91 3.13
CA THR A 74 -24.38 -1.03 3.60
C THR A 74 -24.86 -0.04 2.52
N LYS A 75 -24.08 0.13 1.44
CA LYS A 75 -24.31 1.13 0.37
C LYS A 75 -24.76 0.49 -0.95
N SER A 76 -25.23 -0.76 -0.90
CA SER A 76 -25.84 -1.49 -2.01
C SER A 76 -27.23 -0.93 -2.37
N SER A 77 -27.26 0.30 -2.88
CA SER A 77 -28.37 0.84 -3.67
C SER A 77 -27.90 2.11 -4.37
N SER A 78 -27.06 1.97 -5.38
CA SER A 78 -27.01 2.92 -6.51
C SER A 78 -26.30 2.26 -7.69
N GLU A 79 -27.15 1.80 -8.61
CA GLU A 79 -27.00 1.98 -10.06
C GLU A 79 -26.06 1.04 -10.83
N GLU A 80 -26.73 0.05 -11.42
CA GLU A 80 -26.58 -0.40 -12.81
C GLU A 80 -25.88 0.63 -13.71
N GLY A 81 -24.65 0.36 -14.15
CA GLY A 81 -23.99 1.22 -15.12
C GLY A 81 -22.47 1.12 -15.12
N LEU A 82 -21.97 0.03 -15.72
CA LEU A 82 -20.64 -0.10 -16.31
C LEU A 82 -19.75 1.14 -16.24
N SER A 83 -18.96 1.25 -15.18
CA SER A 83 -17.62 1.83 -15.19
C SER A 83 -16.90 1.22 -14.02
N TYR A 84 -16.05 0.23 -14.31
CA TYR A 84 -14.92 -0.14 -13.47
C TYR A 84 -14.05 1.13 -13.30
N SER A 85 -14.49 2.08 -12.48
CA SER A 85 -13.62 3.10 -11.90
C SER A 85 -12.87 2.44 -10.74
N TYR A 86 -12.20 1.32 -11.07
CA TYR A 86 -11.19 0.77 -10.21
C TYR A 86 -10.17 1.88 -10.02
N ASN A 87 -9.81 2.15 -8.78
CA ASN A 87 -8.47 2.62 -8.44
C ASN A 87 -8.16 4.12 -8.53
N SER A 88 -9.07 5.03 -8.84
CA SER A 88 -8.63 6.44 -8.94
C SER A 88 -8.58 7.22 -7.62
N ASN A 89 -9.13 6.77 -6.49
CA ASN A 89 -9.18 7.58 -5.24
C ASN A 89 -8.37 7.01 -4.06
N ASP A 90 -8.26 5.69 -3.90
CA ASP A 90 -7.75 5.12 -2.64
C ASP A 90 -6.24 5.33 -2.44
N ILE A 91 -5.47 5.35 -3.54
CA ILE A 91 -4.03 5.59 -3.54
C ILE A 91 -3.65 7.07 -3.54
N GLU A 92 -4.57 7.98 -3.92
CA GLU A 92 -4.24 9.39 -4.16
C GLU A 92 -3.72 10.10 -2.91
N GLN A 93 -4.30 9.78 -1.75
CA GLN A 93 -3.85 10.32 -0.47
C GLN A 93 -2.38 9.97 -0.15
N PHE A 94 -1.87 8.89 -0.74
CA PHE A 94 -0.51 8.41 -0.54
C PHE A 94 0.47 8.90 -1.62
N TYR A 95 -0.02 9.48 -2.72
CA TYR A 95 0.84 10.08 -3.76
C TYR A 95 1.91 11.03 -3.23
N PRO A 96 1.68 11.98 -2.31
CA PRO A 96 2.75 12.86 -1.84
C PRO A 96 3.90 12.07 -1.18
N GLN A 97 3.60 10.99 -0.45
CA GLN A 97 4.62 10.18 0.22
C GLN A 97 5.34 9.26 -0.79
N LEU A 98 4.58 8.64 -1.70
CA LEU A 98 5.13 7.78 -2.76
C LEU A 98 5.98 8.59 -3.75
N ASN A 99 5.53 9.78 -4.15
CA ASN A 99 6.31 10.69 -4.98
C ASN A 99 7.58 11.16 -4.28
N ARG A 100 7.53 11.47 -2.98
CA ARG A 100 8.75 11.79 -2.22
C ARG A 100 9.73 10.63 -2.22
N TYR A 101 9.26 9.39 -2.10
CA TYR A 101 10.10 8.20 -2.19
C TYR A 101 10.73 8.06 -3.60
N LEU A 102 9.94 8.21 -4.66
CA LEU A 102 10.41 8.20 -6.05
C LEU A 102 11.41 9.32 -6.35
N ASP A 103 11.18 10.53 -5.82
CA ASP A 103 12.08 11.67 -5.96
C ASP A 103 13.42 11.43 -5.28
N ASN A 104 13.43 10.85 -4.07
CA ASN A 104 14.67 10.46 -3.39
C ASN A 104 15.45 9.40 -4.17
N LEU A 105 14.74 8.48 -4.83
CA LEU A 105 15.33 7.47 -5.71
C LEU A 105 16.00 8.10 -6.94
N LYS A 106 15.30 9.01 -7.63
CA LYS A 106 15.83 9.74 -8.80
C LYS A 106 16.96 10.69 -8.42
N GLY A 107 16.82 11.38 -7.29
CA GLY A 107 17.79 12.33 -6.76
C GLY A 107 19.07 11.70 -6.20
N SER A 108 19.11 10.39 -5.98
CA SER A 108 20.35 9.67 -5.66
C SER A 108 21.25 9.47 -6.88
N ASP A 109 20.68 9.43 -8.09
CA ASP A 109 21.43 9.31 -9.35
C ASP A 109 22.04 10.66 -9.77
N ASN A 110 21.41 11.77 -9.36
CA ASN A 110 21.80 13.13 -9.77
C ASN A 110 22.79 13.88 -8.84
N ARG A 111 23.36 13.23 -7.81
CA ARG A 111 24.39 13.86 -6.94
C ARG A 111 25.83 13.69 -7.45
N GLY A 112 26.02 13.63 -8.77
CA GLY A 112 27.29 13.22 -9.39
C GLY A 112 27.80 14.08 -10.53
N ARG A 113 27.31 15.30 -10.73
CA ARG A 113 27.89 16.23 -11.73
C ARG A 113 28.21 17.58 -11.11
N ILE A 114 29.23 17.59 -10.25
CA ILE A 114 30.04 18.80 -10.10
C ILE A 114 30.76 19.01 -11.44
N VAL A 115 30.23 19.91 -12.26
CA VAL A 115 30.97 20.42 -13.42
C VAL A 115 32.07 21.33 -12.89
N THR A 116 33.25 20.76 -12.66
CA THR A 116 34.45 21.57 -12.47
C THR A 116 34.80 22.18 -13.82
N PHE A 117 34.64 23.50 -13.94
CA PHE A 117 35.17 24.26 -15.06
C PHE A 117 36.64 24.56 -14.74
N ASP A 118 37.55 23.92 -15.48
CA ASP A 118 38.97 24.28 -15.58
C ASP A 118 39.13 25.38 -16.65
#